data_AF-A0A1E5UPZ6-F1
#
_entry.id   AF-A0A1E5UPZ6-F1
#
_cell.length_a   1.000
_cell.length_b   1.000
_cell.length_c   1.000
_cell.angle_alpha   90.00
_cell.angle_beta   90.00
_cell.angle_gamma   90.00
#
_symmetry.space_group_name_H-M   'P 1'
#
loop_
_entity.id
_entity.type
_entity.pdbx_description
1 polymer ?
#
loop_
_entity_poly.entity_id
_entity_poly.type
_entity_poly.pdbx_seq_one_letter_code
_entity_poly.pdbx_strand_id
1 'polypeptide(L)'
;MDGIAGLLKVRVVRGINLAYRDARGSDPYVVLRLGKKKLKTSVKKRSVNPIWHEELTLTVTNPSQPLKLEVFDKDTFSRDDPMGDAEIDVAPLMEVIHMNPDEIKNGAIIKSVRPSTRNCLADESHVCWRN
;
A
#
# COMPACT_ATOMS: atom_id res chain seq x y z
N MET A 1 0.67 -3.82 27.03
CA MET A 1 0.18 -2.60 26.36
C MET A 1 0.90 -2.55 25.03
N ASP A 2 0.18 -2.70 23.92
CA ASP A 2 0.81 -2.65 22.59
C ASP A 2 1.19 -1.20 22.31
N GLY A 3 2.49 -0.89 22.42
CA GLY A 3 3.03 0.42 22.11
C GLY A 3 2.86 0.76 20.63
N ILE A 4 2.64 2.03 20.32
CA ILE A 4 2.66 2.51 18.94
C ILE A 4 4.13 2.66 18.52
N ALA A 5 4.54 1.93 17.49
CA ALA A 5 5.87 2.02 16.89
C ALA A 5 6.00 3.22 15.95
N GLY A 6 4.90 3.67 15.33
CA GLY A 6 4.90 4.86 14.48
C GLY A 6 3.61 5.04 13.67
N LEU A 7 3.62 6.03 12.78
CA LEU A 7 2.56 6.29 11.80
C LEU A 7 3.09 5.98 10.39
N LEU A 8 2.43 5.06 9.69
CA LEU A 8 2.71 4.73 8.31
C LEU A 8 1.74 5.46 7.40
N LYS A 9 2.27 6.41 6.63
CA LYS A 9 1.54 7.13 5.60
C LYS A 9 1.66 6.38 4.27
N VAL A 10 0.54 5.88 3.76
CA VAL A 10 0.47 5.15 2.49
C VAL A 10 -0.27 6.00 1.48
N ARG A 11 0.41 6.40 0.40
CA ARG A 11 -0.22 7.06 -0.73
C ARG A 11 -0.59 6.03 -1.80
N VAL A 12 -1.87 5.75 -1.95
CA VAL A 12 -2.40 4.93 -3.04
C VAL A 12 -2.52 5.81 -4.29
N VAL A 13 -1.60 5.62 -5.23
CA VAL A 13 -1.48 6.48 -6.42
C VAL A 13 -2.51 6.08 -7.48
N ARG A 14 -2.38 4.88 -8.05
CA ARG A 14 -3.21 4.40 -9.16
C ARG A 14 -3.22 2.88 -9.25
N GLY A 15 -4.22 2.34 -9.95
CA GLY A 15 -4.26 0.96 -10.44
C GLY A 15 -3.95 0.94 -11.93
N ILE A 16 -3.33 -0.15 -12.40
CA ILE A 16 -2.94 -0.31 -13.80
C ILE A 16 -3.50 -1.65 -14.29
N ASN A 17 -4.30 -1.61 -15.35
CA ASN A 17 -4.92 -2.78 -15.99
C ASN A 17 -5.55 -3.77 -14.98
N LEU A 18 -6.40 -3.26 -14.10
CA LEU A 18 -7.16 -4.08 -13.16
C LEU A 18 -8.12 -5.02 -13.90
N ALA A 19 -8.50 -6.12 -13.23
CA ALA A 19 -9.46 -7.07 -13.78
C ALA A 19 -10.81 -6.41 -14.09
N TYR A 20 -11.48 -6.85 -15.15
CA TYR A 20 -12.89 -6.51 -15.37
C TYR A 20 -13.76 -7.45 -14.53
N ARG A 21 -14.63 -6.90 -13.69
CA ARG A 21 -15.70 -7.68 -13.03
C ARG A 21 -17.09 -7.37 -13.58
N ASP A 22 -17.32 -6.16 -14.10
CA ASP A 22 -18.53 -5.82 -14.85
C ASP A 22 -18.30 -5.67 -16.36
N ALA A 23 -19.39 -5.86 -17.12
CA ALA A 23 -19.41 -5.76 -18.58
C ALA A 23 -19.00 -4.38 -19.13
N ARG A 24 -19.01 -3.32 -18.31
CA ARG A 24 -18.67 -1.94 -18.72
C ARG A 24 -17.48 -1.35 -17.96
N GLY A 25 -16.74 -2.14 -17.20
CA GLY A 25 -15.61 -1.69 -16.38
C GLY A 25 -15.65 -2.31 -15.00
N SER A 26 -14.97 -1.68 -14.06
CA SER A 26 -15.11 -1.97 -12.63
C SER A 26 -15.14 -0.65 -11.89
N ASP A 27 -15.71 -0.65 -10.69
CA ASP A 27 -15.75 0.43 -9.73
C ASP A 27 -14.71 0.18 -8.60
N PRO A 28 -13.39 0.17 -8.87
CA PRO A 28 -12.40 -0.28 -7.91
C PRO A 28 -12.20 0.66 -6.72
N TYR A 29 -11.95 0.07 -5.56
CA TYR A 29 -11.36 0.72 -4.39
C TYR A 29 -10.32 -0.19 -3.73
N VAL A 30 -9.39 0.41 -2.98
CA VAL A 30 -8.34 -0.32 -2.26
C VAL A 30 -8.64 -0.32 -0.77
N VAL A 31 -8.49 -1.48 -0.16
CA VAL A 31 -8.51 -1.68 1.28
C VAL A 31 -7.08 -1.90 1.74
N LEU A 32 -6.59 -1.02 2.61
CA LEU A 32 -5.32 -1.19 3.30
C LEU A 32 -5.55 -1.81 4.67
N ARG A 33 -4.77 -2.83 5.03
CA ARG A 33 -4.79 -3.46 6.35
C ARG A 33 -3.40 -3.57 6.93
N LEU A 34 -3.30 -3.23 8.20
CA LEU A 34 -2.10 -3.45 9.01
C LEU A 34 -2.55 -3.98 10.37
N GLY A 35 -2.35 -5.27 10.61
CA GLY A 35 -2.91 -5.98 11.75
C GLY A 35 -4.44 -5.85 11.82
N LYS A 36 -4.95 -5.25 12.90
CA LYS A 36 -6.39 -5.03 13.11
C LYS A 36 -6.91 -3.72 12.49
N LYS A 37 -6.01 -2.86 11.98
CA LYS A 37 -6.39 -1.56 11.40
C LYS A 37 -6.75 -1.73 9.93
N LYS A 38 -7.80 -1.05 9.50
CA LYS A 38 -8.31 -1.07 8.13
C LYS A 38 -8.70 0.33 7.69
N LEU A 39 -8.20 0.76 6.54
CA LEU A 39 -8.61 1.98 5.84
C LEU A 39 -8.97 1.66 4.39
N LYS A 40 -9.74 2.53 3.76
CA LYS A 40 -10.21 2.34 2.38
C LYS A 40 -10.02 3.63 1.59
N THR A 41 -9.73 3.52 0.31
CA THR A 41 -9.80 4.65 -0.63
C THR A 41 -11.26 4.94 -1.03
N SER A 42 -11.47 6.04 -1.74
CA SER A 42 -12.69 6.25 -2.52
C SER A 42 -12.81 5.22 -3.65
N VAL A 43 -14.05 5.02 -4.10
CA VAL A 43 -14.40 4.20 -5.26
C VAL A 43 -14.23 5.03 -6.53
N LYS A 44 -13.56 4.47 -7.54
CA LYS A 44 -13.45 5.09 -8.86
C LYS A 44 -14.35 4.36 -9.84
N LYS A 45 -15.36 5.03 -10.38
CA LYS A 45 -16.37 4.37 -11.21
C LYS A 45 -15.84 4.03 -12.61
N ARG A 46 -16.20 2.84 -13.10
CA ARG A 46 -16.03 2.35 -14.48
C ARG A 46 -14.61 2.55 -15.01
N SER A 47 -13.60 2.18 -14.23
CA SER A 47 -12.21 2.31 -14.61
C SER A 47 -11.37 1.13 -14.15
N VAL A 48 -10.71 0.46 -15.10
CA VAL A 48 -9.65 -0.52 -14.83
C VAL A 48 -8.27 0.11 -14.71
N ASN A 49 -8.18 1.44 -14.87
CA ASN A 49 -6.97 2.24 -14.65
C ASN A 49 -7.28 3.41 -13.70
N PRO A 50 -7.76 3.13 -12.47
CA PRO A 50 -8.20 4.16 -11.55
C PRO A 50 -7.03 5.00 -11.04
N ILE A 51 -7.24 6.30 -10.92
CA ILE A 51 -6.31 7.22 -10.26
C ILE A 51 -6.95 7.65 -8.93
N TRP A 52 -6.37 7.21 -7.82
CA TRP A 52 -6.82 7.58 -6.48
C TRP A 52 -6.13 8.83 -5.97
N HIS A 53 -4.80 8.84 -5.98
CA HIS A 53 -3.98 9.88 -5.32
C HIS A 53 -4.42 10.15 -3.88
N GLU A 54 -4.78 9.09 -3.16
CA GLU A 54 -5.29 9.19 -1.79
C GLU A 54 -4.22 8.80 -0.78
N GLU A 55 -4.15 9.56 0.30
CA GLU A 55 -3.23 9.32 1.40
C GLU A 55 -3.98 8.78 2.61
N LEU A 56 -3.56 7.61 3.07
CA LEU A 56 -4.15 6.89 4.19
C LEU A 56 -3.08 6.65 5.24
N THR A 57 -3.34 7.05 6.49
CA THR A 57 -2.37 6.95 7.58
C THR A 57 -2.78 5.85 8.55
N LEU A 58 -1.96 4.81 8.68
CA LEU A 58 -2.16 3.68 9.57
C LEU A 58 -1.20 3.76 10.77
N THR A 59 -1.66 3.34 11.94
CA THR A 59 -0.81 3.18 13.11
C THR A 59 -0.08 1.85 13.05
N VAL A 60 1.26 1.88 13.14
CA VAL A 60 2.10 0.68 13.23
C VAL A 60 2.24 0.30 14.70
N THR A 61 1.73 -0.87 15.09
CA THR A 61 1.93 -1.42 16.45
C THR A 61 2.97 -2.53 16.45
N ASN A 62 3.04 -3.32 15.37
CA ASN A 62 4.04 -4.37 15.20
C ASN A 62 4.66 -4.24 13.79
N PRO A 63 5.94 -3.88 13.67
CA PRO A 63 6.61 -3.71 12.37
C PRO A 63 6.84 -5.03 11.63
N SER A 64 6.70 -6.19 12.29
CA SER A 64 6.75 -7.50 11.64
C SER A 64 5.47 -7.85 10.88
N GLN A 65 4.39 -7.08 11.05
CA GLN A 65 3.15 -7.29 10.30
C GLN A 65 3.24 -6.63 8.93
N PRO A 66 2.98 -7.36 7.82
CA PRO A 66 2.98 -6.76 6.50
C PRO A 66 1.77 -5.83 6.32
N LEU A 67 1.93 -4.83 5.48
CA LEU A 67 0.82 -4.05 4.95
C LEU A 67 0.14 -4.88 3.86
N LYS A 68 -1.10 -5.29 4.09
CA LYS A 68 -1.94 -5.95 3.09
C LYS A 68 -2.75 -4.94 2.31
N LEU A 69 -2.76 -5.08 0.99
CA LEU A 69 -3.57 -4.32 0.05
C LEU A 69 -4.54 -5.27 -0.62
N GLU A 70 -5.83 -4.96 -0.60
CA GLU A 70 -6.87 -5.75 -1.25
C GLU A 70 -7.67 -4.82 -2.15
N VAL A 71 -7.85 -5.18 -3.42
CA VAL A 71 -8.64 -4.41 -4.38
C VAL A 71 -10.00 -5.07 -4.53
N PHE A 72 -11.06 -4.26 -4.52
CA PHE A 72 -12.44 -4.72 -4.67
C PHE A 72 -13.17 -3.88 -5.71
N ASP A 73 -14.08 -4.53 -6.43
CA ASP A 73 -15.08 -3.87 -7.26
C ASP A 73 -16.32 -3.55 -6.42
N LYS A 74 -16.78 -2.29 -6.46
CA LYS A 74 -17.92 -1.83 -5.70
C LYS A 74 -19.22 -2.14 -6.44
N ASP A 75 -19.97 -3.10 -5.92
CA ASP A 75 -21.32 -3.36 -6.39
C ASP A 75 -22.38 -2.65 -5.54
N THR A 76 -23.44 -2.20 -6.20
CA THR A 76 -24.57 -1.53 -5.54
C THR A 76 -25.58 -2.54 -4.97
N PHE A 77 -25.76 -3.69 -5.62
CA PHE A 77 -26.82 -4.65 -5.30
C PHE A 77 -26.31 -6.05 -4.90
N SER A 78 -25.00 -6.27 -4.97
CA SER A 78 -24.32 -7.52 -4.61
C SER A 78 -23.18 -7.25 -3.62
N ARG A 79 -22.51 -8.34 -3.20
CA ARG A 79 -21.25 -8.23 -2.47
C ARG A 79 -20.16 -7.75 -3.41
N ASP A 80 -19.31 -6.87 -2.92
CA ASP A 80 -18.16 -6.35 -3.66
C ASP A 80 -17.20 -7.50 -4.07
N ASP A 81 -16.86 -7.56 -5.36
CA ASP A 81 -16.04 -8.62 -5.93
C ASP A 81 -14.54 -8.40 -5.72
N PRO A 82 -13.75 -9.42 -5.32
CA PRO A 82 -12.31 -9.28 -5.17
C PRO A 82 -11.61 -9.15 -6.54
N MET A 83 -10.69 -8.19 -6.64
CA MET A 83 -9.91 -7.91 -7.85
C MET A 83 -8.42 -8.25 -7.70
N GLY A 84 -8.03 -8.79 -6.54
CA GLY A 84 -6.67 -9.20 -6.23
C GLY A 84 -6.16 -8.59 -4.93
N ASP A 85 -5.05 -9.12 -4.44
CA ASP A 85 -4.39 -8.66 -3.23
C ASP A 85 -2.87 -8.73 -3.34
N ALA A 86 -2.20 -7.99 -2.47
CA ALA A 86 -0.75 -7.93 -2.38
C ALA A 86 -0.34 -7.62 -0.93
N GLU A 87 0.88 -8.03 -0.58
CA GLU A 87 1.48 -7.71 0.71
C GLU A 87 2.83 -7.01 0.52
N ILE A 88 3.08 -6.00 1.34
CA ILE A 88 4.33 -5.24 1.38
C ILE A 88 4.88 -5.30 2.80
N ASP A 89 6.11 -5.78 2.93
CA ASP A 89 6.84 -5.74 4.19
C ASP A 89 7.25 -4.29 4.51
N VAL A 90 6.90 -3.84 5.71
CA VAL A 90 7.21 -2.49 6.20
C VAL A 90 8.49 -2.45 7.02
N ALA A 91 9.05 -3.60 7.42
CA ALA A 91 10.28 -3.67 8.18
C ALA A 91 11.47 -2.93 7.53
N PRO A 92 11.72 -3.04 6.21
CA PRO A 92 12.77 -2.27 5.54
C PRO A 92 12.66 -0.76 5.71
N LEU A 93 11.43 -0.23 5.82
CA LEU A 93 11.21 1.20 6.07
C LEU A 93 11.46 1.54 7.54
N MET A 94 11.02 0.69 8.46
CA MET A 94 11.16 0.91 9.91
C MET A 94 12.63 0.84 10.40
N GLU A 95 13.47 0.02 9.77
CA GLU A 95 14.90 -0.04 10.05
C GLU A 95 15.60 1.31 9.82
N VAL A 96 15.18 2.04 8.78
CA VAL A 96 15.77 3.34 8.41
C VAL A 96 15.37 4.46 9.36
N ILE A 97 14.24 4.33 10.08
CA ILE A 97 13.76 5.35 11.04
C ILE A 97 14.74 5.55 12.21
N HIS A 98 15.54 4.54 12.53
CA HIS A 98 16.52 4.60 13.63
C HIS A 98 17.89 5.17 13.21
N MET A 99 18.06 5.53 11.93
CA MET A 99 19.32 6.10 11.44
C MET A 99 19.46 7.59 11.81
N ASN A 100 20.70 8.07 11.97
CA ASN A 100 20.98 9.47 12.21
C ASN A 100 20.68 10.32 10.94
N PRO A 101 19.65 11.17 10.93
CA PRO A 101 19.20 11.89 9.74
C PRO A 101 20.21 12.93 9.23
N ASP A 102 21.04 13.48 10.11
CA ASP A 102 21.93 14.60 9.81
C ASP A 102 23.10 14.21 8.87
N GLU A 103 23.39 12.92 8.75
CA GLU A 103 24.47 12.40 7.91
C GLU A 103 23.99 11.92 6.53
N ILE A 104 22.67 11.94 6.28
CA ILE A 104 22.08 11.35 5.09
C ILE A 104 21.71 12.45 4.08
N LYS A 105 22.34 12.39 2.90
CA LYS A 105 22.03 13.31 1.80
C LYS A 105 20.57 13.15 1.36
N ASN A 106 19.90 14.28 1.13
CA ASN A 106 18.56 14.28 0.55
C ASN A 106 18.55 13.54 -0.81
N GLY A 107 17.60 12.63 -1.00
CA GLY A 107 17.50 11.79 -2.19
C GLY A 107 18.37 10.52 -2.16
N ALA A 108 19.16 10.29 -1.11
CA ALA A 108 19.95 9.06 -0.99
C ALA A 108 19.04 7.82 -0.92
N ILE A 109 19.39 6.79 -1.69
CA ILE A 109 18.80 5.45 -1.56
C ILE A 109 19.47 4.77 -0.38
N ILE A 110 18.69 4.43 0.65
CA ILE A 110 19.17 3.79 1.88
C ILE A 110 19.10 2.28 1.78
N LYS A 111 18.02 1.78 1.17
CA LYS A 111 17.80 0.35 0.98
C LYS A 111 17.05 0.10 -0.32
N SER A 112 17.34 -1.00 -0.98
CA SER A 112 16.59 -1.48 -2.13
C SER A 112 16.06 -2.88 -1.87
N VAL A 113 14.82 -3.14 -2.28
CA VAL A 113 14.18 -4.45 -2.22
C VAL A 113 13.84 -4.86 -3.65
N ARG A 114 14.42 -5.98 -4.10
CA ARG A 114 14.20 -6.50 -5.46
C ARG A 114 12.96 -7.39 -5.50
N PRO A 115 12.27 -7.47 -6.66
CA PRO A 115 11.25 -8.48 -6.91
C PRO A 115 11.76 -9.89 -6.65
N SER A 116 10.91 -10.73 -6.06
CA SER A 116 11.20 -12.14 -5.83
C SER A 116 9.91 -12.95 -5.79
N THR A 117 10.03 -14.27 -5.83
CA THR A 117 8.88 -15.19 -5.66
C THR A 117 8.24 -15.13 -4.26
N ARG A 118 8.84 -14.40 -3.32
CA ARG A 118 8.38 -14.26 -1.93
C ARG A 118 7.79 -12.89 -1.62
N ASN A 119 7.67 -11.99 -2.60
CA ASN A 119 7.08 -10.67 -2.41
C ASN A 119 6.18 -10.29 -3.59
N CYS A 120 5.43 -9.19 -3.44
CA CYS A 120 4.50 -8.70 -4.45
C CYS A 120 5.04 -7.48 -5.23
N LEU A 121 6.36 -7.31 -5.28
CA LEU A 121 6.97 -6.18 -6.00
C LEU A 121 7.04 -6.48 -7.49
N ALA A 122 6.51 -5.58 -8.31
CA ALA A 122 6.62 -5.66 -9.77
C ALA A 122 8.00 -5.20 -10.27
N ASP A 123 8.62 -4.24 -9.58
CA ASP A 123 9.92 -3.65 -9.88
C ASP A 123 10.74 -3.45 -8.59
N GLU A 124 12.01 -3.09 -8.73
CA GLU A 124 12.87 -2.74 -7.58
C GLU A 124 12.29 -1.56 -6.79
N SER A 125 12.11 -1.75 -5.49
CA SER A 125 11.57 -0.75 -4.57
C SER A 125 12.70 -0.14 -3.76
N HIS A 126 12.73 1.20 -3.69
CA HIS A 126 13.78 1.94 -2.98
C HIS A 126 13.21 2.65 -1.76
N VAL A 127 13.89 2.49 -0.62
CA VAL A 127 13.71 3.35 0.55
C VAL A 127 14.68 4.51 0.41
N CYS A 128 14.14 5.71 0.20
CA CYS A 128 14.94 6.92 0.00
C CYS A 128 14.76 7.88 1.16
N TRP A 129 15.84 8.57 1.54
CA TRP A 129 15.77 9.67 2.49
C TRP A 129 15.27 10.94 1.78
N ARG A 130 14.23 11.57 2.34
CA ARG A 130 13.71 12.85 1.85
C ARG A 130 13.43 13.78 3.04
N ASN A 131 14.14 14.91 3.08
CA ASN A 131 13.93 16.03 4.00
C ASN A 131 13.50 17.27 3.21
#